data_AF-A0A3M1YHT6-F1
#
_entry.id   AF-A0A3M1YHT6-F1
#
_cell.length_a   1.000
_cell.length_b   1.000
_cell.length_c   1.000
_cell.angle_alpha   90.00
_cell.angle_beta   90.00
_cell.angle_gamma   90.00
#
_symmetry.space_group_name_H-M   'P 1'
#
loop_
_entity.id
_entity.type
_entity.pdbx_description
1 polymer ?
#
loop_
_entity_poly.entity_id
_entity_poly.type
_entity_poly.pdbx_seq_one_letter_code
_entity_poly.pdbx_strand_id
1 'polypeptide(L)'
;PEYFIENQRGDSNPHAKLSCLESAQIIIDHVTEGIKLAKKHGLPQVIINFIATHHGTTRVEYFYRHYLKENPNGEQDKARFQYPGPRPKTREETILMMADSLEASSKSLKSPTGKDIDDLVERIIASKIENRQFEESEMTFEELNKCKIVFKQLLRSINHVRVEYPDEQTEKVK
;
A
#
# COMPACT_ATOMS: atom_id res chain seq x y z
N PRO A 1 13.04 1.02 -13.23
CA PRO A 1 13.26 0.11 -12.08
C PRO A 1 14.15 0.69 -10.97
N GLU A 2 15.24 1.40 -11.31
CA GLU A 2 16.22 1.91 -10.32
C GLU A 2 15.68 2.94 -9.32
N TYR A 3 14.56 3.59 -9.64
CA TYR A 3 13.94 4.62 -8.79
C TYR A 3 13.14 4.06 -7.61
N PHE A 4 12.88 2.74 -7.55
CA PHE A 4 12.13 2.12 -6.45
C PHE A 4 13.06 1.69 -5.32
N ILE A 5 12.63 1.87 -4.06
CA ILE A 5 13.48 1.67 -2.88
C ILE A 5 14.01 0.23 -2.77
N GLU A 6 13.23 -0.77 -3.21
CA GLU A 6 13.62 -2.17 -3.23
C GLU A 6 14.73 -2.49 -4.26
N ASN A 7 14.95 -1.61 -5.24
CA ASN A 7 15.96 -1.77 -6.29
C ASN A 7 17.24 -0.96 -6.01
N GLN A 8 17.27 -0.18 -4.94
CA GLN A 8 18.42 0.66 -4.58
C GLN A 8 19.42 -0.16 -3.75
N ARG A 9 20.61 -0.41 -4.30
CA ARG A 9 21.71 -1.17 -3.65
C ARG A 9 22.91 -0.32 -3.23
N GLY A 10 22.78 1.01 -3.21
CA GLY A 10 23.85 1.94 -2.84
C GLY A 10 23.33 3.25 -2.22
N ASP A 11 24.25 4.11 -1.79
CA ASP A 11 23.94 5.32 -0.99
C ASP A 11 23.35 6.50 -1.80
N SER A 12 23.27 6.39 -3.13
CA SER A 12 22.75 7.47 -3.98
C SER A 12 21.24 7.35 -4.17
N ASN A 13 20.46 8.23 -3.53
CA ASN A 13 19.02 8.33 -3.78
C ASN A 13 18.77 8.92 -5.19
N PRO A 14 18.17 8.17 -6.13
CA PRO A 14 17.98 8.62 -7.51
C PRO A 14 16.97 9.78 -7.63
N HIS A 15 16.15 10.02 -6.61
CA HIS A 15 15.23 11.15 -6.54
C HIS A 15 15.88 12.46 -6.09
N ALA A 16 17.12 12.43 -5.56
CA ALA A 16 17.76 13.61 -4.96
C ALA A 16 18.02 14.76 -5.96
N LYS A 17 18.00 14.48 -7.26
CA LYS A 17 18.21 15.46 -8.34
C LYS A 17 16.93 15.83 -9.09
N LEU A 18 15.78 15.29 -8.68
CA LEU A 18 14.50 15.47 -9.35
C LEU A 18 13.56 16.34 -8.53
N SER A 19 12.65 17.05 -9.19
CA SER A 19 11.53 17.67 -8.51
C SER A 19 10.60 16.61 -7.91
N CYS A 20 9.78 17.04 -6.94
CA CYS A 20 8.75 16.18 -6.35
C CYS A 20 7.78 15.63 -7.39
N LEU A 21 7.42 16.45 -8.37
CA LEU A 21 6.51 16.07 -9.43
C LEU A 21 7.15 15.03 -10.37
N GLU A 22 8.40 15.24 -10.81
CA GLU A 22 9.10 14.28 -11.67
C GLU A 22 9.27 12.93 -10.96
N SER A 23 9.62 12.97 -9.67
CA SER A 23 9.73 11.77 -8.85
C SER A 23 8.40 11.03 -8.72
N ALA A 24 7.31 11.76 -8.49
CA ALA A 24 5.97 11.17 -8.42
C ALA A 24 5.56 10.57 -9.77
N GLN A 25 5.85 11.23 -10.89
CA GLN A 25 5.51 10.73 -12.21
C GLN A 25 6.25 9.44 -12.55
N ILE A 26 7.56 9.36 -12.27
CA ILE A 26 8.34 8.12 -12.45
C ILE A 26 7.75 6.96 -11.65
N ILE A 27 7.33 7.25 -10.41
CA ILE A 27 6.66 6.24 -9.58
C ILE A 27 5.31 5.87 -10.20
N ILE A 28 4.46 6.82 -10.59
CA ILE A 28 3.13 6.52 -11.14
C ILE A 28 3.25 5.71 -12.45
N ASP A 29 4.23 6.01 -13.28
CA ASP A 29 4.41 5.42 -14.61
C ASP A 29 4.71 3.92 -14.58
N HIS A 30 5.20 3.36 -13.46
CA HIS A 30 5.47 1.91 -13.41
C HIS A 30 4.23 1.06 -13.65
N VAL A 31 3.05 1.56 -13.28
CA VAL A 31 1.78 0.87 -13.53
C VAL A 31 1.54 0.78 -15.04
N THR A 32 1.62 1.92 -15.72
CA THR A 32 1.41 2.03 -17.17
C THR A 32 2.43 1.21 -17.95
N GLU A 33 3.72 1.30 -17.57
CA GLU A 33 4.79 0.52 -18.20
C GLU A 33 4.66 -0.97 -17.90
N GLY A 34 4.26 -1.35 -16.68
CA GLY A 34 3.96 -2.73 -16.31
C GLY A 34 2.83 -3.32 -17.15
N ILE A 35 1.75 -2.58 -17.38
CA ILE A 35 0.64 -2.99 -18.25
C ILE A 35 1.13 -3.17 -19.70
N LYS A 36 1.90 -2.22 -20.23
CA LYS A 36 2.45 -2.30 -21.59
C LYS A 36 3.33 -3.53 -21.76
N LEU A 37 4.21 -3.79 -20.79
CA LEU A 37 5.10 -4.96 -20.81
C LEU A 37 4.30 -6.26 -20.73
N ALA A 38 3.35 -6.35 -19.81
CA ALA A 38 2.49 -7.52 -19.66
C ALA A 38 1.71 -7.84 -20.94
N LYS A 39 1.13 -6.82 -21.60
CA LYS A 39 0.46 -6.96 -22.90
C LYS A 39 1.41 -7.41 -24.00
N LYS A 40 2.60 -6.80 -24.08
CA LYS A 40 3.63 -7.16 -25.08
C LYS A 40 4.03 -8.64 -24.98
N HIS A 41 4.06 -9.19 -23.78
CA HIS A 41 4.40 -10.59 -23.53
C HIS A 41 3.18 -11.52 -23.50
N GLY A 42 1.98 -11.03 -23.85
CA GLY A 42 0.78 -11.85 -23.93
C GLY A 42 0.31 -12.42 -22.59
N LEU A 43 0.57 -11.72 -21.48
CA LEU A 43 0.11 -12.17 -20.17
C LEU A 43 -1.43 -12.15 -20.11
N PRO A 44 -2.05 -13.08 -19.36
CA PRO A 44 -3.50 -13.12 -19.19
C PRO A 44 -4.06 -11.82 -18.62
N GLN A 45 -5.30 -11.47 -19.01
CA GLN A 45 -5.95 -10.22 -18.58
C GLN A 45 -6.05 -10.09 -17.06
N VAL A 46 -6.21 -11.20 -16.32
CA VAL A 46 -6.22 -11.20 -14.85
C VAL A 46 -4.92 -10.64 -14.25
N ILE A 47 -3.77 -10.97 -14.84
CA ILE A 47 -2.47 -10.44 -14.37
C ILE A 47 -2.35 -8.96 -14.72
N ILE A 48 -2.78 -8.57 -15.91
CA ILE A 48 -2.79 -7.16 -16.33
C ILE A 48 -3.69 -6.33 -15.40
N ASN A 49 -4.82 -6.88 -14.96
CA ASN A 49 -5.72 -6.21 -14.03
C ASN A 49 -5.10 -6.03 -12.65
N PHE A 50 -4.37 -7.02 -12.12
CA PHE A 50 -3.61 -6.86 -10.88
C PHE A 50 -2.59 -5.71 -10.97
N ILE A 51 -1.85 -5.64 -12.09
CA ILE A 51 -0.92 -4.53 -12.32
C ILE A 51 -1.68 -3.20 -12.35
N ALA A 52 -2.81 -3.13 -13.04
CA ALA A 52 -3.56 -1.88 -13.18
C ALA A 52 -4.21 -1.39 -11.88
N THR A 53 -4.62 -2.31 -10.99
CA THR A 53 -5.49 -1.98 -9.85
C THR A 53 -4.77 -1.90 -8.50
N HIS A 54 -3.57 -2.48 -8.36
CA HIS A 54 -2.94 -2.64 -7.04
C HIS A 54 -2.73 -1.33 -6.26
N HIS A 55 -2.59 -0.19 -6.94
CA HIS A 55 -2.54 1.13 -6.29
C HIS A 55 -3.85 1.92 -6.34
N GLY A 56 -4.83 1.48 -7.13
CA GLY A 56 -6.09 2.19 -7.32
C GLY A 56 -5.85 3.63 -7.76
N THR A 57 -6.53 4.57 -7.09
CA THR A 57 -6.35 6.02 -7.31
C THR A 57 -5.65 6.69 -6.13
N THR A 58 -4.78 5.94 -5.45
CA THR A 58 -4.03 6.47 -4.30
C THR A 58 -3.05 7.54 -4.74
N ARG A 59 -2.48 8.25 -3.77
CA ARG A 59 -1.54 9.34 -4.02
C ARG A 59 -0.14 8.94 -3.61
N VAL A 60 0.86 9.35 -4.37
CA VAL A 60 2.28 9.27 -3.99
C VAL A 60 2.55 10.32 -2.89
N GLU A 61 2.16 9.96 -1.67
CA GLU A 61 1.97 10.91 -0.56
C GLU A 61 3.25 11.64 -0.15
N TYR A 62 4.40 10.94 -0.16
CA TYR A 62 5.68 11.51 0.24
C TYR A 62 6.04 12.76 -0.60
N PHE A 63 6.04 12.60 -1.93
CA PHE A 63 6.38 13.68 -2.86
C PHE A 63 5.31 14.77 -2.87
N TYR A 64 4.03 14.41 -2.74
CA TYR A 64 2.97 15.42 -2.64
C TYR A 64 3.11 16.31 -1.40
N ARG A 65 3.39 15.71 -0.23
CA ARG A 65 3.60 16.49 1.01
C ARG A 65 4.83 17.37 0.92
N HIS A 66 5.91 16.89 0.31
CA HIS A 66 7.11 17.70 0.09
C HIS A 66 6.84 18.84 -0.89
N TYR A 67 6.10 18.58 -1.97
CA TYR A 67 5.67 19.59 -2.93
C TYR A 67 4.90 20.73 -2.26
N LEU A 68 3.95 20.43 -1.35
CA LEU A 68 3.17 21.44 -0.64
C LEU A 68 3.99 22.31 0.32
N LYS A 69 5.12 21.81 0.84
CA LYS A 69 6.02 22.64 1.68
C LYS A 69 6.64 23.78 0.88
N GLU A 70 6.95 23.51 -0.38
CA GLU A 70 7.53 24.50 -1.32
C GLU A 70 6.45 25.26 -2.09
N ASN A 71 5.24 24.70 -2.17
CA ASN A 71 4.09 25.25 -2.89
C ASN A 71 2.84 25.21 -1.99
N PRO A 72 2.70 26.15 -1.01
CA PRO A 72 1.59 26.11 -0.04
C PRO A 72 0.19 26.15 -0.67
N ASN A 73 0.05 26.73 -1.87
CA ASN A 73 -1.21 26.76 -2.63
C ASN A 73 -1.32 25.64 -3.69
N GLY A 74 -0.46 24.63 -3.61
CA GLY A 74 -0.35 23.55 -4.59
C GLY A 74 -1.42 22.47 -4.49
N GLU A 75 -2.47 22.65 -3.68
CA GLU A 75 -3.53 21.63 -3.53
C GLU A 75 -4.26 21.32 -4.83
N GLN A 76 -4.36 22.31 -5.72
CA GLN A 76 -4.90 22.16 -7.08
C GLN A 76 -4.13 21.15 -7.95
N ASP A 77 -2.86 20.88 -7.63
CA ASP A 77 -2.01 19.92 -8.35
C ASP A 77 -2.18 18.48 -7.82
N LYS A 78 -3.03 18.24 -6.82
CA LYS A 78 -3.21 16.92 -6.18
C LYS A 78 -3.35 15.77 -7.18
N ALA A 79 -4.10 15.98 -8.26
CA ALA A 79 -4.35 14.96 -9.29
C ALA A 79 -3.07 14.45 -9.97
N ARG A 80 -2.02 15.29 -10.06
CA ARG A 80 -0.73 14.95 -10.70
C ARG A 80 0.11 13.99 -9.86
N PHE A 81 -0.26 13.79 -8.61
CA PHE A 81 0.39 12.85 -7.69
C PHE A 81 -0.43 11.58 -7.48
N GLN A 82 -1.57 11.43 -8.18
CA GLN A 82 -2.44 10.27 -8.04
C GLN A 82 -2.19 9.25 -9.14
N TYR A 83 -2.26 7.98 -8.77
CA TYR A 83 -2.33 6.90 -9.74
C TYR A 83 -3.62 7.03 -10.57
N PRO A 84 -3.58 6.68 -11.87
CA PRO A 84 -4.72 6.81 -12.76
C PRO A 84 -5.85 5.82 -12.47
N GLY A 85 -5.59 4.79 -11.64
CA GLY A 85 -6.51 3.67 -11.44
C GLY A 85 -6.49 2.66 -12.58
N PRO A 86 -7.52 1.79 -12.67
CA PRO A 86 -8.78 1.84 -11.92
C PRO A 86 -8.68 1.35 -10.47
N ARG A 87 -9.73 1.55 -9.67
CA ARG A 87 -9.87 0.93 -8.35
C ARG A 87 -10.03 -0.59 -8.46
N PRO A 88 -9.64 -1.36 -7.41
CA PRO A 88 -9.85 -2.79 -7.38
C PRO A 88 -11.34 -3.11 -7.39
N LYS A 89 -11.72 -4.12 -8.17
CA LYS A 89 -13.09 -4.60 -8.33
C LYS A 89 -13.28 -5.96 -7.71
N THR A 90 -12.33 -6.87 -7.91
CA THR A 90 -12.43 -8.22 -7.33
C THR A 90 -11.88 -8.26 -5.90
N ARG A 91 -12.24 -9.33 -5.19
CA ARG A 91 -11.69 -9.61 -3.85
C ARG A 91 -10.17 -9.70 -3.89
N GLU A 92 -9.63 -10.41 -4.88
CA GLU A 92 -8.19 -10.65 -5.05
C GLU A 92 -7.43 -9.35 -5.34
N GLU A 93 -7.98 -8.47 -6.21
CA GLU A 93 -7.36 -7.17 -6.51
C GLU A 93 -7.31 -6.30 -5.26
N THR A 94 -8.35 -6.38 -4.43
CA THR A 94 -8.43 -5.61 -3.19
C THR A 94 -7.45 -6.16 -2.15
N ILE A 95 -7.34 -7.48 -2.02
CA ILE A 95 -6.35 -8.15 -1.16
C ILE A 95 -4.93 -7.77 -1.60
N LEU A 96 -4.65 -7.74 -2.90
CA LEU A 96 -3.35 -7.33 -3.44
C LEU A 96 -3.01 -5.89 -3.04
N MET A 97 -3.94 -4.94 -3.22
CA MET A 97 -3.75 -3.55 -2.78
C MET A 97 -3.45 -3.45 -1.29
N MET A 98 -4.17 -4.22 -0.46
CA MET A 98 -3.95 -4.24 0.99
C MET A 98 -2.55 -4.77 1.30
N ALA A 99 -2.18 -5.91 0.73
CA ALA A 99 -0.89 -6.55 0.96
C ALA A 99 0.27 -5.63 0.57
N ASP A 100 0.22 -5.03 -0.62
CA ASP A 100 1.23 -4.08 -1.11
C ASP A 100 1.41 -2.89 -0.15
N SER A 101 0.30 -2.26 0.24
CA SER A 101 0.35 -1.10 1.14
C SER A 101 0.87 -1.44 2.54
N LEU A 102 0.50 -2.62 3.05
CA LEU A 102 0.94 -3.10 4.36
C LEU A 102 2.41 -3.49 4.36
N GLU A 103 2.87 -4.21 3.34
CA GLU A 103 4.27 -4.61 3.17
C GLU A 103 5.16 -3.37 3.12
N ALA A 104 4.85 -2.43 2.22
CA ALA A 104 5.62 -1.21 2.04
C ALA A 104 5.69 -0.37 3.32
N SER A 105 4.57 -0.26 4.05
CA SER A 105 4.53 0.51 5.29
C SER A 105 5.26 -0.19 6.44
N SER A 106 5.18 -1.52 6.51
CA SER A 106 5.79 -2.32 7.59
C SER A 106 7.32 -2.25 7.57
N LYS A 107 7.95 -2.09 6.39
CA LYS A 107 9.40 -1.91 6.24
C LYS A 107 9.98 -0.73 7.02
N SER A 108 9.15 0.27 7.33
CA SER A 108 9.57 1.45 8.09
C SER A 108 9.57 1.25 9.61
N LEU A 109 8.95 0.16 10.10
CA LEU A 109 8.88 -0.14 11.53
C LEU A 109 10.24 -0.63 12.04
N LYS A 110 10.70 -0.04 13.15
CA LYS A 110 11.93 -0.45 13.83
C LYS A 110 11.55 -1.18 15.12
N SER A 111 11.75 -2.50 15.13
CA SER A 111 11.43 -3.36 16.27
C SER A 111 9.99 -3.20 16.79
N PRO A 112 8.96 -3.40 15.95
CA PRO A 112 7.57 -3.14 16.33
C PRO A 112 7.07 -4.13 17.39
N THR A 113 6.15 -3.66 18.24
CA THR A 113 5.36 -4.51 19.13
C THR A 113 4.15 -5.12 18.40
N GLY A 114 3.47 -6.07 19.04
CA GLY A 114 2.25 -6.66 18.51
C GLY A 114 1.11 -5.65 18.34
N LYS A 115 1.08 -4.61 19.19
CA LYS A 115 0.13 -3.50 19.10
C LYS A 115 0.46 -2.56 17.95
N ASP A 116 1.74 -2.26 17.72
CA ASP A 116 2.17 -1.40 16.61
C ASP A 116 1.75 -1.99 15.25
N ILE A 117 1.82 -3.32 15.11
CA ILE A 117 1.36 -4.02 13.91
C ILE A 117 -0.16 -3.94 13.76
N ASP A 118 -0.91 -4.12 14.84
CA ASP A 118 -2.37 -4.02 14.79
C ASP A 118 -2.83 -2.62 14.40
N ASP A 119 -2.24 -1.61 15.04
CA ASP A 119 -2.52 -0.21 14.76
C ASP A 119 -2.12 0.16 13.32
N LEU A 120 -0.99 -0.38 12.82
CA LEU A 120 -0.57 -0.20 11.43
C LEU A 120 -1.62 -0.74 10.45
N VAL A 121 -2.07 -1.98 10.66
CA VAL A 121 -3.07 -2.63 9.78
C VAL A 121 -4.38 -1.86 9.81
N GLU A 122 -4.92 -1.55 10.99
CA GLU A 122 -6.18 -0.82 11.09
C GLU A 122 -6.10 0.56 10.43
N ARG A 123 -5.03 1.31 10.69
CA ARG A 123 -4.85 2.65 10.11
C ARG A 123 -4.75 2.64 8.59
N ILE A 124 -4.00 1.69 8.00
CA ILE A 124 -3.85 1.61 6.55
C ILE A 124 -5.19 1.24 5.89
N ILE A 125 -5.88 0.23 6.43
CA ILE A 125 -7.16 -0.21 5.87
C ILE A 125 -8.24 0.87 6.03
N ALA A 126 -8.31 1.53 7.19
CA ALA A 126 -9.21 2.66 7.41
C ALA A 126 -8.94 3.78 6.39
N SER A 127 -7.68 4.14 6.18
CA SER A 127 -7.31 5.16 5.19
C SER A 127 -7.76 4.80 3.77
N LYS A 128 -7.67 3.53 3.36
CA LYS A 128 -8.17 3.09 2.04
C LYS A 128 -9.68 3.23 1.92
N ILE A 129 -10.42 2.90 2.98
CA ILE A 129 -11.89 3.08 3.05
C ILE A 129 -12.26 4.56 2.96
N GLU A 130 -11.63 5.41 3.78
CA GLU A 130 -11.87 6.87 3.79
C GLU A 130 -11.60 7.50 2.42
N ASN A 131 -10.57 7.01 1.71
CA ASN A 131 -10.23 7.44 0.36
C ASN A 131 -11.00 6.67 -0.74
N ARG A 132 -12.09 5.98 -0.36
CA ARG A 132 -13.01 5.27 -1.25
C ARG A 132 -12.33 4.28 -2.20
N GLN A 133 -11.19 3.69 -1.79
CA GLN A 133 -10.44 2.78 -2.66
C GLN A 133 -11.15 1.43 -2.86
N PHE A 134 -12.01 1.03 -1.93
CA PHE A 134 -12.76 -0.23 -1.99
C PHE A 134 -14.21 -0.06 -2.45
N GLU A 135 -14.59 1.14 -2.90
CA GLU A 135 -15.98 1.44 -3.25
C GLU A 135 -16.51 0.62 -4.44
N GLU A 136 -15.63 0.24 -5.36
CA GLU A 136 -15.96 -0.57 -6.54
C GLU A 136 -15.69 -2.07 -6.31
N SER A 137 -15.26 -2.45 -5.10
CA SER A 137 -14.87 -3.82 -4.77
C SER A 137 -16.07 -4.68 -4.39
N GLU A 138 -16.05 -5.94 -4.82
CA GLU A 138 -17.00 -6.99 -4.40
C GLU A 138 -16.73 -7.53 -2.99
N MET A 139 -15.64 -7.10 -2.33
CA MET A 139 -15.27 -7.59 -1.01
C MET A 139 -16.20 -7.03 0.07
N THR A 140 -16.74 -7.93 0.89
CA THR A 140 -17.59 -7.58 2.03
C THR A 140 -16.77 -7.12 3.24
N PHE A 141 -17.39 -6.40 4.18
CA PHE A 141 -16.75 -6.04 5.45
C PHE A 141 -16.34 -7.25 6.29
N GLU A 142 -17.09 -8.36 6.21
CA GLU A 142 -16.74 -9.60 6.89
C GLU A 142 -15.43 -10.18 6.33
N GLU A 143 -15.31 -10.28 5.01
CA GLU A 143 -14.10 -10.75 4.33
C GLU A 143 -12.91 -9.81 4.59
N LEU A 144 -13.14 -8.50 4.57
CA LEU A 144 -12.12 -7.50 4.91
C LEU A 144 -11.60 -7.71 6.33
N ASN A 145 -12.47 -7.96 7.31
CA ASN A 145 -12.07 -8.25 8.68
C ASN A 145 -11.26 -9.54 8.80
N LYS A 146 -11.65 -10.60 8.06
CA LYS A 146 -10.86 -11.84 7.98
C LYS A 146 -9.46 -11.56 7.41
N CYS A 147 -9.37 -10.77 6.35
CA CYS A 147 -8.09 -10.38 5.76
C CYS A 147 -7.20 -9.62 6.76
N LYS A 148 -7.77 -8.65 7.52
CA LYS A 148 -7.03 -7.92 8.56
C LYS A 148 -6.42 -8.85 9.60
N ILE A 149 -7.16 -9.87 10.07
CA ILE A 149 -6.66 -10.85 11.05
C ILE A 149 -5.45 -11.60 10.48
N VAL A 150 -5.57 -12.09 9.25
CA VAL A 150 -4.49 -12.83 8.57
C VAL A 150 -3.27 -11.93 8.36
N PHE A 151 -3.46 -10.69 7.90
CA PHE A 151 -2.35 -9.76 7.71
C PHE A 151 -1.61 -9.43 9.01
N LYS A 152 -2.34 -9.22 10.11
CA LYS A 152 -1.72 -8.99 11.44
C LYS A 152 -0.85 -10.17 11.86
N GLN A 153 -1.33 -11.41 11.66
CA GLN A 153 -0.57 -12.62 11.96
C GLN A 153 0.69 -12.74 11.10
N LEU A 154 0.56 -12.54 9.78
CA LEU A 154 1.69 -12.60 8.84
C LEU A 154 2.75 -11.54 9.16
N LEU A 155 2.33 -10.29 9.40
CA LEU A 155 3.27 -9.21 9.73
C LEU A 155 3.99 -9.44 11.05
N ARG A 156 3.32 -9.98 12.08
CA ARG A 156 3.98 -10.38 13.34
C ARG A 156 5.05 -11.45 13.10
N SER A 157 4.73 -12.43 12.27
CA SER A 157 5.67 -13.49 11.91
C SER A 157 6.91 -12.94 11.18
N ILE A 158 6.69 -12.09 10.15
CA ILE A 158 7.76 -11.45 9.37
C ILE A 158 8.65 -10.56 10.25
N ASN A 159 8.06 -9.84 11.21
CA ASN A 159 8.79 -8.94 12.10
C ASN A 159 9.28 -9.62 13.39
N HIS A 160 9.18 -10.95 13.49
CA HIS A 160 9.59 -11.74 14.66
C HIS A 160 8.99 -11.28 16.00
N VAL A 161 7.79 -10.71 15.95
CA VAL A 161 7.07 -10.27 17.14
C VAL A 161 6.45 -11.48 17.80
N ARG A 162 6.84 -11.75 19.05
CA ARG A 162 6.22 -12.81 19.84
C ARG A 162 4.75 -12.47 20.05
N VAL A 163 3.88 -13.41 19.71
CA VAL A 163 2.46 -13.32 20.08
C VAL A 163 2.40 -13.55 21.58
N GLU A 164 2.18 -12.50 22.36
CA GLU A 164 1.67 -12.68 23.72
C GLU A 164 0.23 -13.18 23.56
N TYR A 165 0.03 -14.47 23.87
CA TYR A 165 -1.31 -15.00 23.98
C TYR A 165 -1.99 -14.24 25.13
N PRO A 166 -3.21 -13.69 24.93
CA PRO A 166 -3.95 -13.16 26.05
C PRO A 166 -4.11 -14.28 27.08
N ASP A 167 -3.67 -14.01 28.32
CA ASP A 167 -3.81 -14.95 29.44
C ASP A 167 -5.24 -15.50 29.40
N GLU A 168 -5.36 -16.84 29.35
CA GLU A 168 -6.65 -17.49 29.53
C GLU A 168 -7.24 -16.91 30.82
N GLN A 169 -8.32 -16.13 30.67
CA GLN A 169 -9.10 -15.70 31.82
C GLN A 169 -9.60 -16.99 32.45
N THR A 170 -8.93 -17.40 33.51
CA THR A 170 -9.39 -18.46 34.39
C THR A 170 -10.71 -17.98 34.95
N GLU A 171 -11.81 -18.42 34.34
CA GLU A 171 -13.14 -18.35 34.93
C GLU A 171 -13.05 -19.03 36.28
N LYS A 172 -12.92 -18.22 37.33
CA LYS A 172 -13.18 -18.67 38.69
C LYS A 172 -14.68 -18.94 38.77
N VAL A 173 -15.05 -20.19 38.51
CA VAL A 173 -16.34 -20.72 38.93
C VAL A 173 -16.45 -20.51 40.44
N LYS A 174 -17.40 -19.68 40.84
CA LYS A 174 -17.92 -19.59 42.20
C LYS A 174 -19.40 -19.92 42.16
#